data_AF-A0A8T6VIQ5-F1
#
_entry.id   AF-A0A8T6VIQ5-F1
#
_cell.length_a   1.000
_cell.length_b   1.000
_cell.length_c   1.000
_cell.angle_alpha   90.00
_cell.angle_beta   90.00
_cell.angle_gamma   90.00
#
_symmetry.space_group_name_H-M   'P 1'
#
loop_
_entity.id
_entity.type
_entity.pdbx_description
1 polymer ?
#
loop_
_entity_poly.entity_id
_entity_poly.type
_entity_poly.pdbx_seq_one_letter_code
_entity_poly.pdbx_strand_id
1 'polypeptide(L)'
;IVLPHFVREEGIQAIKSICSEINVAVMNTKTTAYGNVILTNDFGALVDPRIRKADLNKIADTLGVETVPGEIAGLPYVGSLAIATNKGVLAHPLLKEEEQELLADVLKAPVDVGTINCGIPYVATGLIGSSHTVVAGSLTTGPELFIIGQALDVVKEDE
;
A
#
# COMPACT_ATOMS: atom_id res chain seq x y z
N ILE A 1 5.50 -3.02 -10.96
CA ILE A 1 4.50 -1.95 -11.19
C ILE A 1 3.31 -2.50 -11.97
N VAL A 2 2.09 -2.24 -11.48
CA VAL A 2 0.84 -2.66 -12.13
C VAL A 2 0.14 -1.43 -12.70
N LEU A 3 -0.25 -1.48 -13.97
CA LEU A 3 -0.86 -0.37 -14.72
C LEU A 3 -2.21 -0.77 -15.33
N PRO A 4 -3.15 0.16 -15.50
CA PRO A 4 -4.42 -0.11 -16.18
C PRO A 4 -4.28 -0.20 -17.69
N HIS A 5 -5.26 -0.84 -18.33
CA HIS A 5 -5.29 -1.10 -19.78
C HIS A 5 -5.24 0.13 -20.69
N PHE A 6 -5.57 1.32 -20.18
CA PHE A 6 -5.55 2.58 -20.95
C PHE A 6 -4.24 3.37 -20.78
N VAL A 7 -3.22 2.80 -20.11
CA VAL A 7 -1.91 3.44 -20.03
C VAL A 7 -1.33 3.60 -21.44
N ARG A 8 -0.77 4.78 -21.72
CA ARG A 8 -0.16 5.05 -23.01
C ARG A 8 1.24 4.47 -23.09
N GLU A 9 1.68 4.12 -24.30
CA GLU A 9 3.01 3.56 -24.53
C GLU A 9 4.12 4.50 -24.09
N GLU A 10 3.96 5.82 -24.28
CA GLU A 10 4.96 6.81 -23.85
C GLU A 10 5.15 6.78 -22.32
N GLY A 11 4.08 6.52 -21.57
CA GLY A 11 4.15 6.37 -20.11
C GLY A 11 4.92 5.11 -19.69
N ILE A 12 4.71 4.00 -20.40
CA ILE A 12 5.47 2.76 -20.16
C ILE A 12 6.95 2.97 -20.48
N GLN A 13 7.25 3.64 -21.60
CA GLN A 13 8.62 3.93 -22.02
C GLN A 13 9.32 4.86 -21.02
N ALA A 14 8.63 5.88 -20.50
CA ALA A 14 9.18 6.77 -19.48
C ALA A 14 9.52 6.05 -18.17
N ILE A 15 8.71 5.08 -17.75
CA ILE A 15 9.02 4.26 -16.57
C ILE A 15 10.25 3.39 -16.83
N LYS A 16 10.28 2.73 -18.00
CA LYS A 16 11.39 1.84 -18.37
C LYS A 16 12.70 2.57 -18.63
N SER A 17 12.67 3.83 -19.07
CA SER A 17 13.88 4.63 -19.27
C SER A 17 14.53 5.04 -17.95
N ILE A 18 13.74 5.19 -16.89
CA ILE A 18 14.23 5.47 -15.53
C ILE A 18 14.75 4.19 -14.88
N CYS A 19 14.03 3.07 -15.03
CA CYS A 19 14.46 1.80 -14.48
C CYS A 19 14.08 0.63 -15.39
N SER A 20 15.08 0.02 -16.02
CA SER A 20 14.91 -1.10 -16.95
C SER A 20 14.60 -2.43 -16.26
N GLU A 21 14.91 -2.55 -14.98
CA GLU A 21 14.78 -3.79 -14.20
C GLU A 21 13.38 -3.95 -13.57
N ILE A 22 12.56 -2.90 -13.57
CA ILE A 22 11.22 -2.97 -12.98
C ILE A 22 10.27 -3.73 -13.90
N ASN A 23 9.66 -4.79 -13.37
CA ASN A 23 8.57 -5.50 -14.02
C ASN A 23 7.34 -4.59 -14.11
N VAL A 24 6.84 -4.38 -15.33
CA VAL A 24 5.64 -3.59 -15.61
C VAL A 24 4.59 -4.49 -16.25
N ALA A 25 3.44 -4.64 -15.60
CA ALA A 25 2.30 -5.36 -16.16
C ALA A 25 1.13 -4.43 -16.44
N VAL A 26 0.56 -4.55 -17.64
CA VAL A 26 -0.65 -3.85 -18.06
C VAL A 26 -1.83 -4.80 -17.91
N MET A 27 -2.77 -4.44 -17.06
CA MET A 27 -3.88 -5.30 -16.67
C MET A 27 -5.15 -4.96 -17.45
N ASN A 28 -5.63 -5.94 -18.24
CA ASN A 28 -6.86 -5.85 -19.03
C ASN A 28 -8.10 -6.22 -18.18
N THR A 29 -8.38 -5.43 -17.14
CA THR A 29 -9.53 -5.63 -16.27
C THR A 29 -10.42 -4.39 -16.23
N LYS A 30 -11.61 -4.53 -15.60
CA LYS A 30 -12.51 -3.40 -15.31
C LYS A 30 -11.97 -2.51 -14.18
N THR A 31 -11.06 -3.02 -13.36
CA THR A 31 -10.43 -2.28 -12.28
C THR A 31 -9.33 -1.40 -12.86
N THR A 32 -9.38 -0.11 -12.53
CA THR A 32 -8.50 0.91 -13.12
C THR A 32 -7.53 1.51 -12.11
N ALA A 33 -7.97 1.69 -10.87
CA ALA A 33 -7.20 2.33 -9.81
C ALA A 33 -6.52 1.28 -8.92
N TYR A 34 -5.48 0.63 -9.44
CA TYR A 34 -4.75 -0.42 -8.72
C TYR A 34 -4.16 0.04 -7.38
N GLY A 35 -3.74 1.31 -7.28
CA GLY A 35 -3.24 1.88 -6.02
C GLY A 35 -4.28 1.94 -4.90
N ASN A 36 -5.58 1.93 -5.21
CA ASN A 36 -6.63 1.92 -4.19
C ASN A 36 -6.95 0.50 -3.71
N VAL A 37 -6.64 -0.52 -4.51
CA VAL A 37 -7.08 -1.91 -4.28
C VAL A 37 -5.92 -2.86 -4.00
N ILE A 38 -4.67 -2.38 -4.07
CA ILE A 38 -3.46 -3.14 -3.75
C ILE A 38 -2.69 -2.36 -2.69
N LEU A 39 -2.38 -3.04 -1.59
CA LEU A 39 -1.43 -2.63 -0.57
C LEU A 39 -0.25 -3.60 -0.62
N THR A 40 0.97 -3.14 -0.79
CA THR A 40 2.13 -4.02 -1.00
C THR A 40 3.38 -3.48 -0.33
N ASN A 41 4.26 -4.39 0.08
CA ASN A 41 5.65 -4.12 0.39
C ASN A 41 6.52 -5.23 -0.26
N ASP A 42 7.79 -5.35 0.16
CA ASP A 42 8.72 -6.32 -0.44
C ASP A 42 8.47 -7.78 0.04
N PHE A 43 7.62 -7.98 1.05
CA PHE A 43 7.32 -9.30 1.62
C PHE A 43 6.00 -9.88 1.10
N GLY A 44 4.98 -9.03 0.94
CA GLY A 44 3.63 -9.46 0.59
C GLY A 44 2.76 -8.33 0.06
N ALA A 45 1.61 -8.72 -0.47
CA ALA A 45 0.59 -7.80 -0.95
C ALA A 45 -0.80 -8.21 -0.48
N LEU A 46 -1.53 -7.27 0.12
CA LEU A 46 -2.96 -7.39 0.37
C LEU A 46 -3.74 -6.79 -0.79
N VAL A 47 -4.75 -7.50 -1.28
CA VAL A 47 -5.49 -7.11 -2.48
C VAL A 47 -7.00 -7.20 -2.24
N ASP A 48 -7.78 -6.34 -2.91
CA ASP A 48 -9.25 -6.39 -2.90
C ASP A 48 -9.76 -7.82 -3.23
N PRO A 49 -10.61 -8.43 -2.37
CA PRO A 49 -11.10 -9.80 -2.53
C PRO A 49 -12.00 -9.98 -3.76
N ARG A 50 -12.48 -8.90 -4.37
CA ARG A 50 -13.31 -8.91 -5.58
C ARG A 50 -12.49 -9.10 -6.86
N ILE A 51 -11.16 -9.02 -6.77
CA ILE A 51 -10.27 -9.29 -7.91
C ILE A 51 -10.30 -10.79 -8.25
N ARG A 52 -10.35 -11.09 -9.54
CA ARG A 52 -10.39 -12.48 -10.02
C ARG A 52 -9.06 -13.17 -9.74
N LYS A 53 -9.10 -14.46 -9.40
CA LYS A 53 -7.89 -15.28 -9.15
C LYS A 53 -6.84 -15.20 -10.26
N ALA A 54 -7.27 -15.17 -11.53
CA ALA A 54 -6.35 -15.04 -12.67
C ALA A 54 -5.60 -13.70 -12.68
N ASP A 55 -6.24 -12.63 -12.19
CA ASP A 55 -5.64 -11.30 -12.10
C ASP A 55 -4.76 -11.18 -10.85
N LEU A 56 -5.13 -11.83 -9.73
CA LEU A 56 -4.29 -11.93 -8.53
C LEU A 56 -2.95 -12.60 -8.85
N ASN A 57 -2.95 -13.74 -9.56
CA ASN A 57 -1.71 -14.41 -9.93
C ASN A 57 -0.80 -13.51 -10.78
N LYS A 58 -1.36 -12.75 -11.72
CA LYS A 58 -0.58 -11.78 -12.50
C LYS A 58 0.02 -10.68 -11.64
N ILE A 59 -0.73 -10.20 -10.63
CA ILE A 59 -0.22 -9.20 -9.69
C ILE A 59 0.93 -9.79 -8.88
N ALA A 60 0.78 -11.02 -8.36
CA ALA A 60 1.83 -11.72 -7.62
C ALA A 60 3.10 -11.90 -8.47
N ASP A 61 2.96 -12.38 -9.72
CA ASP A 61 4.08 -12.57 -10.65
C ASP A 61 4.78 -11.23 -10.98
N THR A 62 4.01 -10.14 -11.08
CA THR A 62 4.54 -8.82 -11.43
C THR A 62 5.26 -8.16 -10.26
N LEU A 63 4.72 -8.28 -9.05
CA LEU A 63 5.28 -7.69 -7.84
C LEU A 63 6.37 -8.56 -7.22
N GLY A 64 6.39 -9.87 -7.53
CA GLY A 64 7.34 -10.82 -6.96
C GLY A 64 7.05 -11.19 -5.51
N VAL A 65 5.82 -10.97 -5.05
CA VAL A 65 5.40 -11.19 -3.65
C VAL A 65 4.09 -11.97 -3.58
N GLU A 66 3.83 -12.60 -2.44
CA GLU A 66 2.57 -13.32 -2.21
C GLU A 66 1.40 -12.34 -2.14
N THR A 67 0.36 -12.58 -2.95
CA THR A 67 -0.88 -11.78 -2.91
C THR A 67 -1.97 -12.51 -2.14
N VAL A 68 -2.48 -11.88 -1.09
CA VAL A 68 -3.59 -12.40 -0.29
C VAL A 68 -4.81 -11.48 -0.45
N PRO A 69 -6.01 -12.03 -0.71
CA PRO A 69 -7.23 -11.25 -0.72
C PRO A 69 -7.66 -10.90 0.71
N GLY A 70 -8.01 -9.63 0.97
CA GLY A 70 -8.50 -9.22 2.28
C GLY A 70 -9.11 -7.82 2.30
N GLU A 71 -9.70 -7.47 3.44
CA GLU A 71 -10.40 -6.20 3.65
C GLU A 71 -9.79 -5.45 4.83
N ILE A 72 -9.98 -4.13 4.86
CA ILE A 72 -9.58 -3.27 5.98
C ILE A 72 -10.82 -2.53 6.44
N ALA A 73 -11.17 -2.63 7.72
CA ALA A 73 -12.42 -2.11 8.28
C ALA A 73 -13.69 -2.58 7.52
N GLY A 74 -13.67 -3.82 7.00
CA GLY A 74 -14.75 -4.36 6.15
C GLY A 74 -14.92 -3.68 4.79
N LEU A 75 -13.88 -3.00 4.30
CA LEU A 75 -13.87 -2.30 3.03
C LEU A 75 -12.83 -2.92 2.07
N PRO A 76 -13.16 -3.03 0.77
CA PRO A 76 -12.32 -3.75 -0.20
C PRO A 76 -11.15 -2.94 -0.76
N TYR A 77 -11.13 -1.61 -0.59
CA TYR A 77 -10.09 -0.72 -1.15
C TYR A 77 -8.90 -0.55 -0.19
N VAL A 78 -8.20 -1.67 0.03
CA VAL A 78 -7.11 -1.78 1.01
C VAL A 78 -5.98 -0.77 0.80
N GLY A 79 -5.64 -0.44 -0.45
CA GLY A 79 -4.58 0.52 -0.78
C GLY A 79 -4.94 1.97 -0.47
N SER A 80 -6.22 2.30 -0.32
CA SER A 80 -6.65 3.64 0.14
C SER A 80 -6.67 3.76 1.68
N LEU A 81 -6.79 2.63 2.37
CA LEU A 81 -7.06 2.55 3.81
C LEU A 81 -5.81 2.30 4.64
N ALA A 82 -4.71 1.89 4.02
CA ALA A 82 -3.46 1.64 4.69
C ALA A 82 -2.26 2.01 3.81
N ILE A 83 -1.12 2.19 4.46
CA ILE A 83 0.19 2.27 3.83
C ILE A 83 1.11 1.25 4.49
N ALA A 84 1.87 0.55 3.66
CA ALA A 84 2.82 -0.45 4.08
C ALA A 84 4.23 -0.02 3.67
N THR A 85 5.17 -0.15 4.60
CA THR A 85 6.60 -0.17 4.33
C THR A 85 7.16 -1.53 4.79
N ASN A 86 8.46 -1.76 4.60
CA ASN A 86 9.09 -2.98 5.13
C ASN A 86 9.27 -2.93 6.65
N LYS A 87 9.17 -1.75 7.27
CA LYS A 87 9.36 -1.58 8.71
C LYS A 87 8.05 -1.51 9.49
N GLY A 88 6.95 -1.13 8.85
CA GLY A 88 5.68 -0.97 9.51
C GLY A 88 4.53 -0.64 8.58
N VAL A 89 3.31 -0.75 9.11
CA VAL A 89 2.06 -0.51 8.40
C VAL A 89 1.21 0.44 9.22
N LEU A 90 0.70 1.48 8.58
CA LEU A 90 -0.30 2.37 9.16
C LEU A 90 -1.64 2.14 8.47
N ALA A 91 -2.66 1.77 9.23
CA ALA A 91 -3.97 1.41 8.74
C ALA A 91 -5.10 2.27 9.33
N HIS A 92 -6.30 2.07 8.79
CA HIS A 92 -7.53 2.75 9.19
C HIS A 92 -7.83 2.56 10.70
N PRO A 93 -8.32 3.58 11.43
CA PRO A 93 -8.60 3.51 12.88
C PRO A 93 -9.60 2.44 13.32
N LEU A 94 -10.49 2.03 12.40
CA LEU A 94 -11.50 0.98 12.62
C LEU A 94 -11.05 -0.41 12.13
N LEU A 95 -9.74 -0.64 12.02
CA LEU A 95 -9.19 -1.96 11.71
C LEU A 95 -9.64 -2.99 12.75
N LYS A 96 -10.09 -4.15 12.28
CA LYS A 96 -10.46 -5.26 13.18
C LYS A 96 -9.22 -6.06 13.57
N GLU A 97 -9.25 -6.69 14.74
CA GLU A 97 -8.14 -7.54 15.22
C GLU A 97 -7.79 -8.65 14.22
N GLU A 98 -8.79 -9.34 13.66
CA GLU A 98 -8.60 -10.38 12.62
C GLU A 98 -7.91 -9.84 11.35
N GLU A 99 -8.26 -8.61 10.94
CA GLU A 99 -7.66 -7.95 9.77
C GLU A 99 -6.23 -7.48 10.08
N GLN A 100 -5.96 -7.08 11.33
CA GLN A 100 -4.65 -6.68 11.81
C GLN A 100 -3.67 -7.85 11.82
N GLU A 101 -4.08 -9.01 12.34
CA GLU A 101 -3.28 -10.24 12.32
C GLU A 101 -2.94 -10.64 10.88
N LEU A 102 -3.94 -10.63 9.99
CA LEU A 102 -3.73 -10.95 8.58
C LEU A 102 -2.77 -9.97 7.90
N LEU A 103 -2.88 -8.67 8.16
CA LEU A 103 -1.95 -7.67 7.63
C LEU A 103 -0.52 -7.89 8.12
N ALA A 104 -0.35 -8.14 9.42
CA ALA A 104 0.96 -8.41 10.01
C ALA A 104 1.60 -9.68 9.44
N ASP A 105 0.80 -10.72 9.22
CA ASP A 105 1.25 -11.98 8.64
C ASP A 105 1.65 -11.86 7.17
N VAL A 106 0.89 -11.11 6.37
CA VAL A 106 1.15 -10.95 4.93
C VAL A 106 2.31 -9.99 4.69
N LEU A 107 2.32 -8.84 5.37
CA LEU A 107 3.30 -7.79 5.16
C LEU A 107 4.56 -7.97 6.01
N LYS A 108 4.58 -8.91 6.95
CA LYS A 108 5.72 -9.19 7.85
C LYS A 108 6.22 -7.96 8.60
N ALA A 109 5.31 -7.05 8.93
CA ALA A 109 5.61 -5.77 9.55
C ALA A 109 4.57 -5.45 10.64
N PRO A 110 4.95 -4.73 11.71
CA PRO A 110 4.02 -4.29 12.74
C PRO A 110 2.94 -3.38 12.14
N VAL A 111 1.70 -3.58 12.59
CA VAL A 111 0.52 -2.84 12.10
C VAL A 111 -0.01 -1.97 13.22
N ASP A 112 -0.02 -0.66 12.98
CA ASP A 112 -0.63 0.34 13.85
C ASP A 112 -1.75 1.07 13.11
N VAL A 113 -2.59 1.76 13.88
CA VAL A 113 -3.73 2.51 13.36
C VAL A 113 -3.55 4.01 13.56
N GLY A 114 -4.06 4.81 12.62
CA GLY A 114 -3.99 6.26 12.76
C GLY A 114 -4.74 7.02 11.68
N THR A 115 -4.63 8.34 11.75
CA THR A 115 -5.25 9.26 10.79
C THR A 115 -4.20 10.18 10.19
N ILE A 116 -4.59 10.88 9.14
CA ILE A 116 -3.79 11.92 8.49
C ILE A 116 -4.63 13.17 8.23
N ASN A 117 -3.98 14.31 7.97
CA ASN A 117 -4.66 15.53 7.52
C ASN A 117 -5.80 15.97 8.44
N CYS A 118 -5.58 15.96 9.76
CA CYS A 118 -6.57 16.37 10.76
C CYS A 118 -7.78 15.42 10.84
N GLY A 119 -7.50 14.12 11.02
CA GLY A 119 -8.50 13.10 11.31
C GLY A 119 -9.06 12.36 10.11
N ILE A 120 -8.47 12.50 8.92
CA ILE A 120 -8.86 11.71 7.75
C ILE A 120 -8.36 10.27 7.93
N PRO A 121 -9.25 9.28 7.88
CA PRO A 121 -8.86 7.89 8.15
C PRO A 121 -8.34 7.15 6.89
N TYR A 122 -8.43 7.79 5.71
CA TYR A 122 -7.85 7.30 4.46
C TYR A 122 -6.37 7.70 4.37
N VAL A 123 -5.52 6.96 5.07
CA VAL A 123 -4.10 7.31 5.24
C VAL A 123 -3.35 7.49 3.92
N ALA A 124 -3.65 6.69 2.89
CA ALA A 124 -2.98 6.81 1.58
C ALA A 124 -3.32 8.07 0.78
N THR A 125 -4.32 8.87 1.19
CA THR A 125 -4.70 10.11 0.49
C THR A 125 -3.69 11.23 0.64
N GLY A 126 -2.93 11.22 1.73
CA GLY A 126 -1.99 12.29 2.06
C GLY A 126 -0.65 11.79 2.54
N LEU A 127 -0.41 10.48 2.52
CA LEU A 127 0.81 9.87 2.99
C LEU A 127 1.43 9.08 1.84
N ILE A 128 2.75 9.17 1.71
CA ILE A 128 3.55 8.22 0.96
C ILE A 128 4.79 7.91 1.80
N GLY A 129 5.22 6.67 1.80
CA GLY A 129 6.29 6.21 2.68
C GLY A 129 7.21 5.20 2.03
N SER A 130 8.43 5.17 2.53
CA SER A 130 9.44 4.14 2.31
C SER A 130 10.06 3.77 3.65
N SER A 131 10.91 2.76 3.69
CA SER A 131 11.61 2.34 4.91
C SER A 131 12.51 3.41 5.55
N HIS A 132 12.80 4.51 4.86
CA HIS A 132 13.69 5.57 5.33
C HIS A 132 12.99 6.92 5.52
N THR A 133 11.89 7.16 4.81
CA THR A 133 11.29 8.49 4.75
C THR A 133 9.82 8.40 4.48
N VAL A 134 9.07 9.29 5.10
CA VAL A 134 7.63 9.46 4.93
C VAL A 134 7.34 10.91 4.59
N VAL A 135 6.49 11.12 3.58
CA VAL A 135 5.98 12.43 3.20
C VAL A 135 4.50 12.46 3.53
N ALA A 136 4.12 13.37 4.42
CA ALA A 136 2.76 13.58 4.87
C ALA A 136 2.18 14.90 4.33
N GLY A 137 0.86 14.96 4.18
CA GLY A 137 0.13 16.14 3.74
C GLY A 137 0.29 17.30 4.72
N SER A 138 0.22 18.53 4.21
CA SER A 138 0.46 19.76 4.99
C SER A 138 -0.53 20.02 6.11
N LEU A 139 -1.69 19.35 6.10
CA LEU A 139 -2.71 19.45 7.14
C LEU A 139 -2.51 18.43 8.27
N THR A 140 -1.49 17.56 8.17
CA THR A 140 -1.20 16.54 9.18
C THR A 140 -0.71 17.20 10.46
N THR A 141 -1.34 16.85 11.57
CA THR A 141 -1.07 17.46 12.88
C THR A 141 0.16 16.85 13.56
N GLY A 142 0.75 17.55 14.53
CA GLY A 142 1.89 17.04 15.30
C GLY A 142 1.65 15.66 15.95
N PRO A 143 0.49 15.42 16.62
CA PRO A 143 0.16 14.10 17.14
C PRO A 143 0.05 13.02 16.06
N GLU A 144 -0.53 13.32 14.90
CA GLU A 144 -0.59 12.39 13.77
C GLU A 144 0.81 12.06 13.24
N LEU A 145 1.67 13.08 13.06
CA LEU A 145 3.07 12.87 12.64
C LEU A 145 3.84 12.00 13.63
N PHE A 146 3.60 12.16 14.94
CA PHE A 146 4.20 11.31 15.96
C PHE A 146 3.77 9.84 15.81
N ILE A 147 2.46 9.59 15.65
CA ILE A 147 1.92 8.24 15.44
C ILE A 147 2.46 7.63 14.15
N ILE A 148 2.43 8.38 13.04
CA ILE A 148 2.97 7.95 11.74
C ILE A 148 4.46 7.58 11.87
N GLY A 149 5.23 8.39 12.58
CA GLY A 149 6.66 8.19 12.80
C GLY A 149 6.98 6.91 13.58
N GLN A 150 6.15 6.59 14.58
CA GLN A 150 6.25 5.34 15.35
C GLN A 150 5.80 4.13 14.51
N ALA A 151 4.63 4.23 13.88
CA ALA A 151 4.01 3.14 13.11
C ALA A 151 4.86 2.70 11.91
N LEU A 152 5.53 3.64 11.23
CA LEU A 152 6.37 3.35 10.05
C LEU A 152 7.86 3.26 10.39
N ASP A 153 8.23 3.39 11.67
CA ASP A 153 9.59 3.27 12.19
C ASP A 153 10.63 4.14 11.45
N VAL A 154 10.25 5.38 11.12
CA VAL A 154 11.10 6.35 10.41
C VAL A 154 11.85 7.31 11.33
N VAL A 155 11.62 7.23 12.64
CA VAL A 155 12.18 8.16 13.63
C VAL A 155 13.30 7.52 14.45
N LYS A 156 13.48 6.19 14.40
CA LYS A 156 14.58 5.55 15.10
C LYS A 156 15.90 5.85 14.39
N GLU A 157 16.84 6.45 15.12
CA GLU A 157 18.24 6.51 14.71
C GLU A 157 18.77 5.06 14.67
N ASP A 158 19.39 4.67 13.55
CA ASP A 158 20.15 3.43 13.47
C ASP A 158 21.29 3.53 14.51
N GLU A 159 21.24 2.70 15.57
CA GLU A 159 22.34 2.54 16.53
C GLU A 159 23.56 1.85 15.89
#